data_AF-A0AB74M6Z6-F1
#
_entry.id   AF-A0AB74M6Z6-F1
#
_cell.length_a   1.000
_cell.length_b   1.000
_cell.length_c   1.000
_cell.angle_alpha   90.00
_cell.angle_beta   90.00
_cell.angle_gamma   90.00
#
_symmetry.space_group_name_H-M   'P 1'
#
loop_
_entity.id
_entity.type
_entity.pdbx_description
1 polymer ?
#
loop_
_entity_poly.entity_id
_entity_poly.type
_entity_poly.pdbx_seq_one_letter_code
_entity_poly.pdbx_strand_id
1 'polypeptide(L)'
;ASVFLKTVDRSGEKISQLPVKLNTLWNADECPEVLLPWLAWTLSVDRWDKAWTEETRRDVIRESWMVHRHKGTISAMRRAIAPF
;
A
#
# COMPACT_ATOMS: atom_id res chain seq x y z
N ALA A 1 -27.99 16.95 -29.12
CA ALA A 1 -27.75 15.49 -29.11
C ALA A 1 -29.07 14.72 -29.08
N SER A 2 -29.22 13.69 -29.92
CA SER A 2 -30.42 12.82 -29.99
C SER A 2 -30.68 12.08 -28.67
N VAL A 3 -31.93 11.66 -28.44
CA VAL A 3 -32.33 10.84 -27.27
C VAL A 3 -31.47 9.59 -27.16
N PHE A 4 -31.15 8.95 -28.29
CA PHE A 4 -30.27 7.79 -28.34
C PHE A 4 -28.89 8.08 -27.70
N LEU A 5 -28.25 9.18 -28.09
CA LEU A 5 -26.93 9.55 -27.55
C LEU A 5 -26.99 9.82 -26.05
N LYS A 6 -28.06 10.45 -25.56
CA LYS A 6 -28.27 10.70 -24.12
C LYS A 6 -28.45 9.40 -23.32
N THR A 7 -29.13 8.40 -23.89
CA THR A 7 -29.35 7.10 -23.23
C THR A 7 -28.09 6.26 -23.20
N VAL A 8 -27.27 6.31 -24.27
CA VAL A 8 -25.96 5.64 -24.30
C VAL A 8 -25.02 6.24 -23.27
N ASP A 9 -24.94 7.57 -23.20
CA ASP A 9 -24.09 8.29 -22.23
C ASP A 9 -24.46 7.92 -20.77
N ARG A 10 -25.76 7.95 -20.45
CA ARG A 10 -26.28 7.54 -19.13
C ARG A 10 -25.94 6.08 -18.77
N SER A 11 -25.84 5.20 -19.76
CA SER A 11 -25.46 3.81 -19.51
C SER A 11 -24.00 3.69 -19.05
N GLY A 12 -23.12 4.60 -19.49
CA GLY A 12 -21.71 4.68 -19.09
C GLY A 12 -21.45 5.32 -17.72
N GLU A 13 -22.38 6.14 -17.21
CA GLU A 13 -22.24 6.85 -15.92
C GLU A 13 -21.98 5.91 -14.73
N LYS A 14 -22.53 4.69 -14.74
CA LYS A 14 -22.29 3.71 -13.67
C LYS A 14 -20.84 3.27 -13.58
N ILE A 15 -20.14 3.20 -14.72
CA ILE A 15 -18.73 2.77 -14.79
C ILE A 15 -17.83 3.88 -14.25
N SER A 16 -18.12 5.14 -14.58
CA SER A 16 -17.33 6.28 -14.10
C SER A 16 -17.52 6.55 -12.60
N GLN A 17 -18.59 6.06 -12.00
CA GLN A 17 -18.87 6.17 -10.56
C GLN A 17 -18.23 5.04 -9.73
N LEU A 18 -17.59 4.05 -10.33
CA LEU A 18 -16.92 3.00 -9.57
C LEU A 18 -15.82 3.62 -8.68
N PRO A 19 -15.82 3.34 -7.36
CA PRO A 19 -14.81 3.89 -6.47
C PRO A 19 -13.46 3.19 -6.70
N VAL A 20 -12.64 3.76 -7.57
CA VAL A 20 -11.30 3.24 -7.89
C VAL A 20 -10.27 3.86 -6.94
N LYS A 21 -10.00 3.18 -5.81
CA LYS A 21 -9.09 3.64 -4.75
C LYS A 21 -7.64 3.15 -4.93
N LEU A 22 -7.10 3.20 -6.15
CA LEU A 22 -5.74 2.67 -6.43
C LEU A 22 -4.63 3.43 -5.70
N ASN A 23 -4.84 4.69 -5.36
CA ASN A 23 -3.90 5.50 -4.58
C ASN A 23 -3.65 4.92 -3.16
N THR A 24 -4.64 4.25 -2.57
CA THR A 24 -4.52 3.64 -1.24
C THR A 24 -3.53 2.48 -1.20
N LEU A 25 -3.25 1.85 -2.34
CA LEU A 25 -2.38 0.66 -2.41
C LEU A 25 -0.91 0.97 -2.11
N TRP A 26 -0.48 2.22 -2.27
CA TRP A 26 0.87 2.69 -1.96
C TRP A 26 0.99 3.38 -0.60
N ASN A 27 -0.10 3.41 0.18
CA ASN A 27 -0.15 4.02 1.49
C ASN A 27 -0.16 2.94 2.58
N ALA A 28 0.86 2.91 3.43
CA ALA A 28 0.98 1.91 4.49
C ALA A 28 -0.16 1.95 5.51
N ASP A 29 -0.90 3.05 5.66
CA ASP A 29 -2.00 3.19 6.63
C ASP A 29 -3.38 2.94 5.99
N GLU A 30 -3.53 3.21 4.68
CA GLU A 30 -4.81 3.05 3.97
C GLU A 30 -4.90 1.77 3.13
N CYS A 31 -3.76 1.13 2.85
CA CYS A 31 -3.72 -0.09 2.05
C CYS A 31 -4.51 -1.21 2.76
N PRO A 32 -5.40 -1.94 2.05
CA PRO A 32 -6.11 -3.08 2.63
C PRO A 32 -5.14 -4.12 3.23
N GLU A 33 -5.47 -4.64 4.41
CA GLU A 33 -4.57 -5.55 5.16
C GLU A 33 -4.09 -6.74 4.33
N VAL A 34 -4.99 -7.36 3.57
CA VAL A 34 -4.70 -8.51 2.70
C VAL A 34 -3.64 -8.21 1.63
N LEU A 35 -3.44 -6.92 1.29
CA LEU A 35 -2.47 -6.48 0.30
C LEU A 35 -1.16 -5.97 0.92
N LEU A 36 -1.07 -5.82 2.25
CA LEU A 36 0.15 -5.38 2.92
C LEU A 36 1.38 -6.24 2.59
N PRO A 37 1.30 -7.59 2.46
CA PRO A 37 2.47 -8.39 2.07
C PRO A 37 3.02 -8.01 0.69
N TRP A 38 2.15 -7.61 -0.23
CA TRP A 38 2.56 -7.17 -1.57
C TRP A 38 3.20 -5.78 -1.52
N LEU A 39 2.64 -4.86 -0.74
CA LEU A 39 3.23 -3.54 -0.51
C LEU A 39 4.61 -3.66 0.19
N ALA A 40 4.74 -4.55 1.16
CA ALA A 40 6.01 -4.83 1.81
C ALA A 40 7.05 -5.37 0.80
N TRP A 41 6.63 -6.29 -0.06
CA TRP A 41 7.47 -6.83 -1.12
C TRP A 41 7.93 -5.75 -2.11
N THR A 42 7.03 -4.87 -2.59
CA THR A 42 7.41 -3.79 -3.52
C THR A 42 8.39 -2.80 -2.91
N LEU A 43 8.35 -2.62 -1.58
CA LEU A 43 9.27 -1.74 -0.84
C LEU A 43 10.51 -2.48 -0.31
N SER A 44 10.76 -3.70 -0.78
CA SER A 44 11.93 -4.51 -0.39
C SER A 44 12.08 -4.66 1.13
N VAL A 45 10.97 -4.89 1.83
CA VAL A 45 11.00 -5.22 3.25
C VAL A 45 11.61 -6.61 3.43
N ASP A 46 12.74 -6.69 4.14
CA ASP A 46 13.52 -7.92 4.28
C ASP A 46 12.88 -8.95 5.25
N ARG A 47 12.27 -8.50 6.34
CA ARG A 47 11.65 -9.35 7.37
C ARG A 47 10.14 -9.17 7.35
N TRP A 48 9.42 -10.27 7.21
CA TRP A 48 7.96 -10.28 7.23
C TRP A 48 7.43 -11.52 7.95
N ASP A 49 6.62 -11.33 8.98
CA ASP A 49 5.97 -12.41 9.72
C ASP A 49 4.45 -12.31 9.62
N LYS A 50 3.81 -13.44 9.32
CA LYS A 50 2.34 -13.54 9.25
C LYS A 50 1.69 -13.46 10.63
N ALA A 51 2.42 -13.84 11.68
CA ALA A 51 1.95 -13.78 13.06
C ALA A 51 1.96 -12.36 13.65
N TRP A 52 2.60 -11.39 12.98
CA TRP A 52 2.58 -10.00 13.41
C TRP A 52 1.17 -9.42 13.42
N THR A 53 0.95 -8.45 14.30
CA THR A 53 -0.26 -7.62 14.25
C THR A 53 -0.28 -6.81 12.96
N GLU A 54 -1.46 -6.34 12.57
CA GLU A 54 -1.59 -5.43 11.44
C GLU A 54 -0.76 -4.16 11.62
N GLU A 55 -0.77 -3.59 12.83
CA GLU A 55 0.00 -2.40 13.17
C GLU A 55 1.51 -2.61 12.97
N THR A 56 2.07 -3.69 13.51
CA THR A 56 3.49 -4.05 13.31
C THR A 56 3.82 -4.20 11.82
N ARG A 57 2.94 -4.83 11.03
CA ARG A 57 3.12 -4.94 9.58
C ARG A 57 3.18 -3.57 8.89
N ARG A 58 2.31 -2.63 9.29
CA ARG A 58 2.30 -1.25 8.75
C ARG A 58 3.52 -0.46 9.21
N ASP A 59 3.97 -0.62 10.45
CA ASP A 59 5.19 0.00 10.99
C ASP A 59 6.43 -0.38 10.19
N VAL A 60 6.62 -1.67 9.96
CA VAL A 60 7.77 -2.19 9.20
C VAL A 60 7.79 -1.61 7.77
N ILE A 61 6.62 -1.50 7.15
CA ILE A 61 6.49 -0.88 5.82
C ILE A 61 6.88 0.61 5.88
N ARG A 62 6.42 1.38 6.87
CA ARG A 62 6.79 2.80 7.03
C ARG A 62 8.29 2.98 7.27
N GLU A 63 8.89 2.14 8.11
CA GLU A 63 10.31 2.21 8.46
C GLU A 63 11.24 1.76 7.31
N SER A 64 10.73 0.99 6.33
CA SER A 64 11.52 0.48 5.21
C SER A 64 12.32 1.57 4.48
N TRP A 65 11.72 2.75 4.30
CA TRP A 65 12.38 3.88 3.64
C TRP A 65 13.61 4.37 4.43
N MET A 66 13.49 4.50 5.76
CA MET A 66 14.60 4.94 6.62
C MET A 66 15.73 3.92 6.65
N VAL A 67 15.39 2.63 6.65
CA VAL A 67 16.37 1.54 6.60
C VAL A 67 17.13 1.56 5.28
N HIS A 68 16.43 1.62 4.15
CA HIS A 68 17.06 1.62 2.82
C HIS A 68 17.84 2.90 2.53
N ARG A 69 17.34 4.06 2.96
CA ARG A 69 18.03 5.35 2.81
C ARG A 69 19.39 5.39 3.52
N HIS A 70 19.53 4.68 4.63
CA HIS A 70 20.74 4.68 5.45
C HIS A 70 21.45 3.31 5.43
N LYS A 71 21.24 2.52 4.38
CA LYS A 71 21.76 1.16 4.25
C LYS A 71 23.28 1.13 4.46
N GLY A 72 23.75 0.14 5.22
CA GLY A 72 25.16 -0.01 5.58
C GLY A 72 25.60 0.80 6.80
N THR A 73 24.74 1.63 7.39
CA THR A 73 25.03 2.30 8.67
C THR A 73 24.58 1.46 9.86
N ILE A 74 25.23 1.65 11.01
CA ILE A 74 24.81 1.06 12.31
C ILE A 74 23.35 1.45 12.62
N SER A 75 22.94 2.67 12.27
CA SER A 75 21.58 3.15 12.54
C SER A 75 20.52 2.38 11.74
N ALA A 76 20.79 2.06 10.47
CA ALA A 76 19.89 1.25 9.66
C ALA A 76 19.84 -0.20 10.15
N MET A 77 20.99 -0.78 10.51
CA MET A 77 21.03 -2.13 11.08
C MET A 77 20.21 -2.22 12.37
N ARG A 78 20.37 -1.25 13.30
CA ARG A 78 19.60 -1.20 14.54
C ARG A 78 18.10 -1.13 14.31
N ARG A 79 17.63 -0.30 13.35
CA ARG A 79 16.22 -0.22 12.98
C ARG A 79 15.70 -1.52 12.35
N ALA A 80 16.47 -2.14 11.47
CA ALA A 80 16.05 -3.36 10.78
C ALA A 80 15.85 -4.58 11.70
N ILE A 81 16.59 -4.64 12.82
CA ILE A 81 16.51 -5.75 13.78
C ILE A 81 15.70 -5.41 15.04
N ALA A 82 15.27 -4.15 15.20
CA ALA A 82 14.51 -3.74 16.37
C ALA A 82 13.23 -4.60 16.50
N PRO A 83 12.85 -4.98 17.73
CA PRO A 83 11.56 -5.61 17.95
C PRO A 83 10.45 -4.59 17.64
N PHE A 84 9.39 -5.09 16.99
CA PHE A 84 8.14 -4.38 16.74
C PHE A 84 7.02 -5.01 17.57
#